data_AF-A0AAV0BDE9-F1
#
_entry.id   AF-A0AAV0BDE9-F1
#
_cell.length_a   1.000
_cell.length_b   1.000
_cell.length_c   1.000
_cell.angle_alpha   90.00
_cell.angle_beta   90.00
_cell.angle_gamma   90.00
#
_symmetry.space_group_name_H-M   'P 1'
#
loop_
_entity.id
_entity.type
_entity.pdbx_description
1 polymer ?
#
loop_
_entity_poly.entity_id
_entity_poly.type
_entity_poly.pdbx_seq_one_letter_code
_entity_poly.pdbx_strand_id
1 'polypeptide(L)'
;MLENNIDEIFELTFSIEANNFGSTQIFDLKPDGGNIPVTNENKAEYVQMLVQKDLTVSIQKQIDAFKKGFDEIIHQDLVHYFSHQ
;
A
#
# COMPACT_ATOMS: atom_id res chain seq x y z
N MET A 1 -16.08 5.17 10.96
CA MET A 1 -15.51 6.15 10.00
C MET A 1 -16.33 6.30 8.73
N LEU A 2 -16.95 5.23 8.18
CA LEU A 2 -17.77 5.36 6.96
C LEU A 2 -19.12 6.07 7.13
N GLU A 3 -19.67 6.12 8.35
CA GLU A 3 -20.97 6.77 8.63
C GLU A 3 -20.87 8.27 8.92
N ASN A 4 -19.66 8.82 9.03
CA ASN A 4 -19.47 10.24 9.32
C ASN A 4 -19.38 11.04 8.02
N ASN A 5 -20.01 12.21 8.02
CA ASN A 5 -19.80 13.21 6.98
C ASN A 5 -18.42 13.85 7.20
N ILE A 6 -17.55 13.75 6.20
CA ILE A 6 -16.16 14.24 6.25
C ILE A 6 -15.95 15.58 5.53
N ASP A 7 -17.00 16.15 4.94
CA ASP A 7 -16.92 17.31 4.04
C ASP A 7 -16.39 18.60 4.74
N GLU A 8 -16.42 18.67 6.07
CA GLU A 8 -16.03 19.89 6.83
C GLU A 8 -14.82 19.71 7.76
N ILE A 9 -14.32 18.48 7.98
CA ILE A 9 -13.46 18.19 9.15
C ILE A 9 -12.08 17.66 8.77
N PHE A 10 -11.90 17.15 7.55
CA PHE A 10 -10.69 16.43 7.18
C PHE A 10 -10.19 16.84 5.79
N GLU A 11 -9.10 17.62 5.74
CA GLU A 11 -8.28 17.84 4.54
C GLU A 11 -7.48 16.56 4.22
N LEU A 12 -8.19 15.44 4.03
CA LEU A 12 -7.57 14.18 3.62
C LEU A 12 -7.32 14.23 2.12
N THR A 13 -6.15 13.74 1.72
CA THR A 13 -5.82 13.44 0.33
C THR A 13 -5.62 11.94 0.20
N PHE A 14 -5.51 11.43 -1.03
CA PHE A 14 -5.17 10.03 -1.26
C PHE A 14 -3.68 9.76 -1.02
N SER A 15 -3.14 10.28 0.08
CA SER A 15 -1.77 10.07 0.55
C SER A 15 -1.77 9.82 2.05
N ILE A 16 -0.83 9.01 2.53
CA ILE A 16 -0.70 8.74 3.96
C ILE A 16 0.76 8.81 4.40
N GLU A 17 0.97 9.31 5.61
CA GLU A 17 2.25 9.25 6.29
C GLU A 17 2.43 7.88 6.96
N ALA A 18 3.50 7.17 6.62
CA ALA A 18 3.91 5.97 7.32
C ALA A 18 5.27 6.18 7.99
N ASN A 19 5.37 5.83 9.26
CA ASN A 19 6.62 5.89 10.00
C ASN A 19 7.37 4.57 9.83
N ASN A 20 8.39 4.58 8.96
CA ASN A 20 9.29 3.46 8.77
C ASN A 20 10.57 3.71 9.55
N PHE A 21 10.68 3.08 10.73
CA PHE A 21 11.90 3.03 11.54
C PHE A 21 12.52 4.41 11.86
N GLY A 22 11.68 5.40 12.19
CA GLY A 22 12.13 6.76 12.51
C GLY A 22 12.24 7.69 11.31
N SER A 23 11.93 7.21 10.10
CA SER A 23 11.71 8.06 8.92
C SER A 23 10.22 8.16 8.62
N THR A 24 9.67 9.37 8.66
CA THR A 24 8.33 9.65 8.14
C THR A 24 8.42 9.71 6.62
N GLN A 25 7.69 8.82 5.95
CA GLN A 25 7.58 8.82 4.49
C GLN A 25 6.11 8.99 4.10
N ILE A 26 5.87 9.82 3.09
CA ILE A 26 4.55 10.02 2.50
C ILE A 26 4.40 9.03 1.36
N PHE A 27 3.29 8.31 1.34
CA PHE A 27 2.95 7.36 0.30
C PHE A 27 1.60 7.72 -0.29
N ASP A 28 1.58 7.95 -1.59
CA ASP A 28 0.32 8.07 -2.31
C ASP A 28 -0.36 6.71 -2.45
N LEU A 29 -1.66 6.66 -2.15
CA LEU A 29 -2.51 5.48 -2.32
C LEU A 29 -2.84 5.22 -3.80
N LYS A 30 -2.75 6.26 -4.64
CA LYS A 30 -2.91 6.21 -6.10
C LYS A 30 -2.00 7.25 -6.78
N PRO A 31 -1.78 7.18 -8.10
CA PRO A 31 -0.96 8.17 -8.79
C PRO A 31 -1.44 9.60 -8.51
N ASP A 32 -0.53 10.48 -8.13
CA ASP A 32 -0.81 11.87 -7.76
C ASP A 32 -1.77 12.03 -6.55
N GLY A 33 -1.80 11.02 -5.67
CA GLY A 33 -2.75 10.93 -4.56
C GLY A 33 -2.70 12.12 -3.60
N GLY A 34 -1.54 12.72 -3.36
CA GLY A 34 -1.38 13.92 -2.56
C GLY A 34 -2.14 15.15 -3.07
N ASN A 35 -2.48 15.22 -4.36
CA ASN A 35 -3.27 16.31 -4.96
C ASN A 35 -4.76 15.99 -5.09
N ILE A 36 -5.18 14.77 -4.72
CA ILE A 36 -6.56 14.31 -4.88
C ILE A 36 -7.24 14.34 -3.51
N PRO A 37 -8.21 15.25 -3.28
CA PRO A 37 -8.91 15.32 -2.01
C PRO A 37 -9.88 14.15 -1.84
N VAL A 38 -10.03 13.69 -0.60
CA VAL A 38 -11.03 12.70 -0.22
C VAL A 38 -12.35 13.42 0.00
N THR A 39 -13.37 13.06 -0.75
CA THR A 39 -14.73 13.55 -0.66
C THR A 39 -15.66 12.44 -0.16
N ASN A 40 -16.88 12.79 0.25
CA ASN A 40 -17.86 11.77 0.64
C ASN A 40 -18.15 10.72 -0.44
N GLU A 41 -18.03 11.09 -1.72
CA GLU A 41 -18.26 10.19 -2.86
C GLU A 41 -17.13 9.18 -3.03
N ASN A 42 -15.88 9.59 -2.77
CA ASN A 42 -14.70 8.75 -2.97
C ASN A 42 -14.11 8.16 -1.66
N LYS A 43 -14.73 8.44 -0.50
CA LYS A 43 -14.27 7.94 0.80
C LYS A 43 -14.18 6.42 0.89
N ALA A 44 -15.08 5.71 0.21
CA ALA A 44 -15.09 4.25 0.19
C ALA A 44 -13.84 3.71 -0.53
N GLU A 45 -13.45 4.35 -1.64
CA GLU A 45 -12.22 4.04 -2.39
C GLU A 45 -11.00 4.30 -1.51
N TYR A 46 -10.94 5.45 -0.83
CA TYR A 46 -9.85 5.78 0.09
C TYR A 46 -9.67 4.71 1.18
N VAL A 47 -10.76 4.30 1.84
CA VAL A 47 -10.72 3.25 2.87
C VAL A 47 -10.28 1.91 2.29
N GLN A 48 -10.76 1.54 1.09
CA GLN A 48 -10.37 0.30 0.43
C GLN A 48 -8.86 0.27 0.13
N MET A 49 -8.32 1.36 -0.43
CA MET A 49 -6.89 1.47 -0.74
C MET A 49 -6.03 1.45 0.52
N LEU A 50 -6.49 2.10 1.60
CA LEU A 50 -5.82 2.09 2.89
C LEU A 50 -5.69 0.65 3.44
N VAL A 51 -6.78 -0.11 3.44
CA VAL A 51 -6.79 -1.50 3.90
C VAL A 51 -5.90 -2.38 3.03
N GLN A 52 -5.94 -2.22 1.71
CA GLN A 52 -5.06 -2.96 0.80
C GLN A 52 -3.59 -2.68 1.11
N LYS A 53 -3.22 -1.41 1.27
CA LYS A 53 -1.86 -1.03 1.63
C LYS A 53 -1.42 -1.65 2.96
N ASP A 54 -2.25 -1.57 3.99
CA ASP A 54 -1.92 -2.12 5.31
C ASP A 54 -1.69 -3.64 5.25
N LEU A 55 -2.51 -4.36 4.49
CA LEU A 55 -2.33 -5.81 4.27
C LEU A 55 -1.02 -6.10 3.53
N THR A 56 -0.69 -5.35 2.48
CA THR A 56 0.55 -5.53 1.73
C THR A 56 1.78 -5.21 2.58
N VAL A 57 1.79 -4.07 3.29
CA VAL A 57 2.90 -3.64 4.14
C VAL A 57 3.14 -4.61 5.30
N SER A 58 2.08 -5.17 5.88
CA SER A 58 2.17 -6.10 7.02
C SER A 58 2.95 -7.39 6.73
N ILE A 59 2.97 -7.82 5.46
CA ILE A 59 3.64 -9.05 5.02
C ILE A 59 4.85 -8.81 4.12
N GLN A 60 5.09 -7.56 3.70
CA GLN A 60 6.12 -7.24 2.72
C GLN A 60 7.52 -7.67 3.19
N LYS A 61 7.86 -7.46 4.46
CA LYS A 61 9.18 -7.86 5.00
C LYS A 61 9.38 -9.38 4.96
N GLN A 62 8.34 -10.14 5.21
CA GLN A 62 8.34 -11.60 5.18
C GLN A 62 8.45 -12.10 3.73
N ILE A 63 7.75 -11.45 2.80
CA ILE A 63 7.85 -11.71 1.36
C ILE A 63 9.27 -11.38 0.84
N ASP A 64 9.84 -10.25 1.25
CA ASP A 64 11.18 -9.84 0.83
C ASP A 64 12.25 -10.79 1.38
N ALA A 65 12.12 -11.21 2.63
CA ALA A 65 12.99 -12.23 3.22
C ALA A 65 12.85 -13.58 2.51
N PHE A 66 11.63 -13.98 2.15
CA PHE A 66 11.38 -15.19 1.38
C PHE A 66 11.99 -15.12 -0.02
N LYS A 67 11.74 -14.03 -0.77
CA LYS A 67 12.33 -13.80 -2.10
C LYS A 67 13.85 -13.83 -2.04
N LYS A 68 14.45 -13.14 -1.07
CA LYS A 68 15.90 -13.14 -0.87
C LYS A 68 16.45 -14.55 -0.64
N GLY A 69 15.85 -15.31 0.28
CA GLY A 69 16.28 -16.69 0.53
C GLY A 69 16.06 -17.61 -0.68
N PHE A 70 15.00 -17.37 -1.44
CA PHE A 70 14.71 -18.11 -2.67
C PHE A 70 15.71 -17.80 -3.79
N ASP A 71 16.01 -16.52 -4.05
CA ASP A 71 17.00 -16.06 -5.02
C ASP A 71 18.44 -16.51 -4.66
N GLU A 72 18.76 -16.63 -3.36
CA GLU A 72 20.05 -17.15 -2.89
C GLU A 72 20.23 -18.66 -3.17
N ILE A 73 19.14 -19.42 -3.25
CA ILE A 73 19.15 -20.88 -3.44
C ILE A 73 18.94 -21.26 -4.91
N ILE A 74 18.11 -20.51 -5.64
CA ILE A 74 17.75 -20.80 -7.04
C ILE A 74 18.13 -19.59 -7.90
N HIS A 75 19.07 -19.78 -8.84
CA HIS A 75 19.35 -18.77 -9.87
C HIS A 75 18.07 -18.47 -10.67
N GLN A 76 17.75 -17.18 -10.85
CA GLN A 76 16.53 -16.69 -11.49
C GLN A 76 16.25 -17.35 -12.86
N ASP A 77 17.29 -17.79 -13.56
CA ASP A 77 17.21 -18.49 -14.84
C ASP A 77 16.43 -19.83 -14.78
N LEU A 78 16.35 -20.48 -13.62
CA LEU A 78 15.65 -21.76 -13.43
C LEU A 78 14.15 -21.59 -13.15
N VAL A 79 13.74 -20.41 -12.69
CA VAL A 79 12.34 -20.11 -12.32
C VAL A 79 11.49 -19.82 -13.57
N HIS A 80 12.13 -19.39 -14.65
CA HIS A 80 11.48 -19.07 -15.93
C HIS A 80 10.75 -20.26 -16.59
N TYR A 81 11.06 -21.49 -16.17
CA TYR A 81 10.42 -22.72 -16.68
C TYR A 81 9.13 -23.11 -15.96
N PHE A 82 8.79 -22.46 -14.85
CA PHE A 82 7.58 -22.76 -14.09
C PHE A 82 6.47 -21.76 -14.41
N SER A 83 5.45 -22.22 -15.14
CA SER A 83 4.19 -21.50 -15.29
C SER A 83 3.23 -21.83 -14.13
N HIS A 84 2.39 -20.86 -13.77
CA HIS A 84 1.29 -21.07 -12.82
C HIS A 84 0.28 -22.07 -13.40
N GLN A 85 -0.10 -23.07 -12.61
CA GLN A 85 -1.15 -24.05 -12.95
C GLN A 85 -2.54 -23.47 -12.67
#